data_AF-A0A1Z9MGW9-F1
#
_entry.id   AF-A0A1Z9MGW9-F1
#
_cell.length_a   1.000
_cell.length_b   1.000
_cell.length_c   1.000
_cell.angle_alpha   90.00
_cell.angle_beta   90.00
_cell.angle_gamma   90.00
#
_symmetry.space_group_name_H-M   'P 1'
#
loop_
_entity.id
_entity.type
_entity.pdbx_description
1 polymer ?
#
loop_
_entity_poly.entity_id
_entity_poly.type
_entity_poly.pdbx_seq_one_letter_code
_entity_poly.pdbx_strand_id
1 'polypeptide(L)'
;TQYHQGQKIEKIFQCENDTEKICSKIINIQPNFFDVIKNFDTSAYGEIYLLSFKMFLDNPITGIGINNFKYLCNYNELYKNMMVNYECASHPHNIYIQWLAEGGLIVFISFIVYLFLLVKFIINNNGDKKYKIISIVIILIMFWPIMSTGSLIKNWFGVTTFFIIGLCMCLGKFKNNY
;
A
#
# COMPACT_ATOMS: atom_id res chain seq x y z
N THR A 1 16.15 -7.97 5.63
CA THR A 1 16.93 -9.23 5.79
C THR A 1 17.43 -9.76 4.46
N GLN A 2 18.37 -10.72 4.46
CA GLN A 2 18.94 -11.34 3.25
C GLN A 2 17.89 -11.96 2.30
N TYR A 3 16.75 -12.41 2.84
CA TYR A 3 15.67 -13.05 2.08
C TYR A 3 14.90 -12.07 1.18
N HIS A 4 14.95 -10.77 1.48
CA HIS A 4 14.25 -9.71 0.73
C HIS A 4 15.19 -8.90 -0.16
N GLN A 5 16.48 -9.22 -0.15
CA GLN A 5 17.48 -8.58 -0.99
C GLN A 5 17.69 -9.41 -2.26
N GLY A 6 17.70 -8.74 -3.41
CA GLY A 6 18.11 -9.37 -4.66
C GLY A 6 19.56 -9.85 -4.60
N GLN A 7 19.84 -10.99 -5.20
CA GLN A 7 21.21 -11.49 -5.31
C GLN A 7 21.92 -10.84 -6.50
N LYS A 8 23.23 -10.67 -6.40
CA LYS A 8 24.07 -10.24 -7.51
C LYS A 8 24.93 -11.43 -7.93
N ILE A 9 24.74 -11.91 -9.15
CA ILE A 9 25.58 -12.96 -9.73
C ILE A 9 26.51 -12.30 -10.75
N GLU A 10 27.81 -12.46 -10.58
CA GLU A 10 28.78 -12.10 -11.61
C GLU A 10 28.87 -13.25 -12.61
N LYS A 11 28.42 -13.01 -13.85
CA LYS A 11 28.62 -13.95 -14.95
C LYS A 11 29.88 -13.59 -15.72
N ILE A 12 30.74 -14.58 -15.88
CA ILE A 12 32.00 -14.49 -16.62
C ILE A 12 31.79 -15.16 -17.98
N PHE A 13 32.13 -14.48 -19.07
CA PHE A 13 31.96 -14.96 -20.45
C PHE A 13 33.05 -14.38 -21.38
N GLN A 14 33.23 -14.97 -22.56
CA GLN A 14 34.18 -14.46 -23.55
C GLN A 14 33.67 -13.16 -24.18
N CYS A 15 34.55 -12.17 -24.34
CA CYS A 15 34.17 -10.88 -24.92
C CYS A 15 33.82 -11.04 -26.42
N GLU A 16 32.73 -10.40 -26.87
CA GLU A 16 32.26 -10.49 -28.27
C GLU A 16 33.30 -10.04 -29.31
N ASN A 17 34.20 -9.13 -28.93
CA ASN A 17 35.21 -8.54 -29.82
C ASN A 17 36.60 -9.18 -29.69
N ASP A 18 36.82 -10.10 -28.75
CA ASP A 18 38.12 -10.72 -28.50
C ASP A 18 37.94 -12.03 -27.72
N THR A 19 38.09 -13.17 -28.40
CA THR A 19 37.88 -14.51 -27.82
C THR A 19 38.94 -14.89 -26.77
N GLU A 20 40.06 -14.15 -26.69
CA GLU A 20 41.11 -14.37 -25.68
C GLU A 20 40.84 -13.57 -24.39
N LYS A 21 39.91 -12.61 -24.41
CA LYS A 21 39.57 -11.80 -23.23
C LYS A 21 38.33 -12.33 -22.51
N ILE A 22 38.44 -12.36 -21.18
CA ILE A 22 37.37 -12.73 -20.26
C ILE A 22 36.66 -11.46 -19.80
N CYS A 23 35.38 -11.34 -20.11
CA CYS A 23 34.50 -10.26 -19.68
C CYS A 23 33.63 -10.73 -18.50
N SER A 24 33.28 -9.82 -17.57
CA SER A 24 32.30 -10.10 -16.53
C SER A 24 31.12 -9.14 -16.58
N LYS A 25 29.94 -9.64 -16.21
CA LYS A 25 28.71 -8.84 -16.08
C LYS A 25 28.00 -9.22 -14.80
N ILE A 26 27.74 -8.21 -13.98
CA ILE A 26 26.91 -8.36 -12.79
C ILE A 26 25.44 -8.41 -13.22
N ILE A 27 24.76 -9.48 -12.85
CA ILE A 27 23.34 -9.69 -13.06
C ILE A 27 22.65 -9.62 -11.71
N ASN A 28 21.70 -8.70 -11.59
CA ASN A 28 20.84 -8.62 -10.41
C ASN A 28 19.68 -9.62 -10.59
N ILE A 29 19.50 -10.50 -9.62
CA ILE A 29 18.46 -11.53 -9.61
C ILE A 29 17.51 -11.22 -8.46
N GLN A 30 16.21 -11.40 -8.70
CA GLN A 30 15.19 -11.24 -7.68
C GLN A 30 15.23 -12.39 -6.68
N PRO A 31 14.90 -12.15 -5.40
CA PRO A 31 14.79 -13.22 -4.42
C PRO A 31 13.67 -14.21 -4.82
N ASN A 32 13.77 -15.45 -4.33
CA ASN A 32 12.75 -16.46 -4.58
C ASN A 32 11.42 -16.04 -3.92
N PHE A 33 10.33 -16.08 -4.69
CA PHE A 33 9.01 -15.69 -4.23
C PHE A 33 8.57 -16.41 -2.95
N PHE A 34 8.76 -17.73 -2.87
CA PHE A 34 8.34 -18.50 -1.70
C PHE A 34 9.13 -18.13 -0.44
N ASP A 35 10.42 -17.84 -0.60
CA ASP A 35 11.27 -17.41 0.53
C ASP A 35 10.87 -16.01 1.01
N VAL A 36 10.51 -15.11 0.10
CA VAL A 36 9.98 -13.78 0.44
C VAL A 36 8.68 -13.89 1.24
N ILE A 37 7.73 -14.71 0.79
CA ILE A 37 6.45 -14.88 1.50
C ILE A 37 6.65 -15.53 2.86
N LYS A 38 7.49 -16.57 2.94
CA LYS A 38 7.77 -17.27 4.20
C LYS A 38 8.40 -16.37 5.26
N ASN A 39 9.21 -15.39 4.86
CA ASN A 39 9.92 -14.48 5.76
C ASN A 39 9.32 -13.05 5.73
N PHE A 40 8.04 -12.91 5.38
CA PHE A 40 7.41 -11.60 5.17
C PHE A 40 7.44 -10.68 6.39
N ASP A 41 7.36 -11.24 7.59
CA ASP A 41 7.47 -10.53 8.87
C ASP A 41 8.75 -9.71 9.02
N THR A 42 9.86 -10.23 8.47
CA THR A 42 11.17 -9.55 8.45
C THR A 42 11.40 -8.66 7.23
N SER A 43 10.37 -8.47 6.40
CA SER A 43 10.39 -7.52 5.28
C SER A 43 10.12 -6.10 5.77
N ALA A 44 10.41 -5.11 4.93
CA ALA A 44 10.07 -3.72 5.23
C ALA A 44 8.57 -3.55 5.51
N TYR A 45 7.72 -4.19 4.71
CA TYR A 45 6.26 -4.16 4.90
C TYR A 45 5.83 -4.89 6.18
N GLY A 46 6.44 -6.03 6.47
CA GLY A 46 6.17 -6.81 7.68
C GLY A 46 6.44 -6.02 8.95
N GLU A 47 7.64 -5.45 9.08
CA GLU A 47 8.00 -4.62 10.24
C GLU A 47 7.09 -3.40 10.38
N ILE A 48 6.79 -2.71 9.27
CA ILE A 48 5.86 -1.57 9.28
C ILE A 48 4.46 -1.99 9.75
N TYR A 49 3.95 -3.14 9.29
CA TYR A 49 2.62 -3.62 9.66
C TYR A 49 2.56 -4.05 11.12
N LEU A 50 3.58 -4.76 11.60
CA LEU A 50 3.71 -5.16 13.01
C LEU A 50 3.75 -3.93 13.92
N LEU A 51 4.55 -2.92 13.56
CA LEU A 51 4.62 -1.66 14.30
C LEU A 51 3.28 -0.92 14.28
N SER A 52 2.64 -0.83 13.11
CA SER A 52 1.34 -0.16 12.96
C SER A 52 0.26 -0.82 13.82
N PHE A 53 0.25 -2.16 13.86
CA PHE A 53 -0.68 -2.90 14.70
C PHE A 53 -0.40 -2.67 16.19
N LYS A 54 0.87 -2.61 16.59
CA LYS A 54 1.25 -2.26 17.97
C LYS A 54 0.79 -0.85 18.35
N MET A 55 1.03 0.15 17.49
CA MET A 55 0.57 1.53 17.68
C MET A 55 -0.96 1.63 17.82
N PHE A 56 -1.71 0.84 17.03
CA PHE A 56 -3.15 0.71 17.15
C PHE A 56 -3.56 0.11 18.49
N LEU A 57 -2.96 -1.01 18.90
CA LEU A 57 -3.29 -1.66 20.18
C LEU A 57 -3.02 -0.76 21.39
N ASP A 58 -1.99 0.07 21.32
CA ASP A 58 -1.69 1.03 22.38
C ASP A 58 -2.67 2.23 22.39
N ASN A 59 -3.29 2.55 21.25
CA ASN A 59 -4.21 3.70 21.10
C ASN A 59 -5.47 3.33 20.27
N PRO A 60 -6.32 2.40 20.73
CA PRO A 60 -7.30 1.75 19.85
C PRO A 60 -8.45 2.65 19.42
N ILE A 61 -8.81 3.66 20.23
CA ILE A 61 -10.00 4.49 19.98
C ILE A 61 -9.70 5.56 18.92
N THR A 62 -8.67 6.38 19.16
CA THR A 62 -8.33 7.56 18.36
C THR A 62 -7.07 7.40 17.51
N GLY A 63 -6.32 6.31 17.69
CA GLY A 63 -5.01 6.14 17.09
C GLY A 63 -3.98 7.13 17.63
N ILE A 64 -2.83 7.17 16.98
CA ILE A 64 -1.68 8.00 17.35
C ILE A 64 -1.71 9.43 16.77
N GLY A 65 -2.79 9.76 16.05
CA GLY A 65 -2.95 11.00 15.30
C GLY A 65 -2.53 10.86 13.84
N ILE A 66 -3.31 11.49 12.97
CA ILE A 66 -3.10 11.49 11.52
C ILE A 66 -1.72 12.05 11.17
N ASN A 67 -1.00 11.33 10.30
CA ASN A 67 0.34 11.71 9.82
C ASN A 67 1.42 11.76 10.92
N ASN A 68 1.22 11.12 12.08
CA ASN A 68 2.20 11.04 13.16
C ASN A 68 3.05 9.76 13.17
N PHE A 69 2.78 8.78 12.28
CA PHE A 69 3.45 7.48 12.30
C PHE A 69 4.98 7.57 12.35
N LYS A 70 5.58 8.33 11.43
CA LYS A 70 7.05 8.49 11.37
C LYS A 70 7.62 9.16 12.61
N TYR A 71 6.97 10.21 13.08
CA TYR A 71 7.41 10.96 14.26
C TYR A 71 7.43 10.01 15.46
N LEU A 72 6.32 9.34 15.73
CA LEU A 72 6.21 8.46 16.89
C LEU A 72 7.15 7.26 16.81
N CYS A 73 7.36 6.69 15.61
CA CYS A 73 8.36 5.65 15.38
C CYS A 73 9.78 6.11 15.74
N ASN A 74 10.18 7.33 15.36
CA ASN A 74 11.54 7.81 15.58
C ASN A 74 11.84 8.19 17.03
N TYR A 75 10.84 8.73 17.75
CA TYR A 75 11.02 9.30 19.08
C TYR A 75 10.65 8.36 20.23
N ASN A 76 9.85 7.32 19.97
CA ASN A 76 9.57 6.29 20.96
C ASN A 76 10.52 5.10 20.76
N GLU A 77 11.39 4.87 21.74
CA GLU A 77 12.40 3.79 21.65
C GLU A 77 11.78 2.40 21.47
N LEU A 78 10.64 2.11 22.10
CA LEU A 78 9.97 0.81 21.95
C LEU A 78 9.54 0.59 20.51
N TYR A 79 8.97 1.61 19.87
CA TYR A 79 8.54 1.54 18.48
C TYR A 79 9.70 1.52 17.50
N LYS A 80 10.73 2.32 17.76
CA LYS A 80 11.96 2.32 16.96
C LYS A 80 12.62 0.94 16.97
N ASN A 81 12.69 0.29 18.13
CA ASN A 81 13.32 -1.02 18.29
C ASN A 81 12.56 -2.16 17.58
N MET A 82 11.29 -1.96 17.21
CA MET A 82 10.54 -2.92 16.39
C MET A 82 10.93 -2.86 14.91
N MET A 83 11.52 -1.75 14.46
CA MET A 83 12.06 -1.57 13.11
C MET A 83 13.51 -2.06 13.08
N VAL A 84 13.69 -3.37 13.10
CA VAL A 84 14.99 -4.03 13.29
C VAL A 84 15.85 -3.95 12.03
N ASN A 85 15.26 -4.20 10.87
CA ASN A 85 16.00 -4.30 9.61
C ASN A 85 15.91 -3.04 8.74
N TYR A 86 14.98 -2.14 9.03
CA TYR A 86 14.66 -0.99 8.20
C TYR A 86 14.47 0.28 9.04
N GLU A 87 14.64 1.44 8.43
CA GLU A 87 14.34 2.71 9.10
C GLU A 87 12.83 2.96 9.19
N CYS A 88 12.43 3.81 10.15
CA CYS A 88 11.05 4.24 10.32
C CYS A 88 10.46 4.80 9.02
N ALA A 89 9.43 4.10 8.51
CA ALA A 89 8.71 4.51 7.32
C ALA A 89 7.91 5.80 7.55
N SER A 90 7.55 6.45 6.44
CA SER A 90 6.78 7.69 6.51
C SER A 90 5.30 7.51 6.85
N HIS A 91 4.75 6.32 6.57
CA HIS A 91 3.36 5.94 6.83
C HIS A 91 3.26 4.41 6.74
N PRO A 92 2.20 3.81 7.31
CA PRO A 92 1.85 2.43 7.02
C PRO A 92 1.49 2.27 5.55
N HIS A 93 2.10 1.31 4.85
CA HIS A 93 1.89 1.10 3.42
C HIS A 93 0.61 0.32 3.09
N ASN A 94 -0.45 0.54 3.85
CA ASN A 94 -1.78 0.02 3.57
C ASN A 94 -2.78 0.96 4.23
N ILE A 95 -3.70 1.49 3.43
CA ILE A 95 -4.66 2.48 3.87
C ILE A 95 -5.50 2.03 5.08
N TYR A 96 -5.89 0.75 5.14
CA TYR A 96 -6.70 0.21 6.24
C TYR A 96 -5.90 0.16 7.54
N ILE A 97 -4.65 -0.31 7.46
CA ILE A 97 -3.73 -0.33 8.59
C ILE A 97 -3.38 1.09 9.02
N GLN A 98 -3.21 2.01 8.07
CA GLN A 98 -2.95 3.43 8.37
C GLN A 98 -4.12 4.07 9.12
N TRP A 99 -5.35 3.88 8.66
CA TRP A 99 -6.52 4.42 9.37
C TRP A 99 -6.68 3.84 10.77
N LEU A 100 -6.39 2.55 10.96
CA LEU A 100 -6.38 1.93 12.29
C LEU A 100 -5.28 2.51 13.19
N ALA A 101 -4.03 2.56 12.72
CA ALA A 101 -2.91 3.01 13.54
C ALA A 101 -2.99 4.52 13.86
N GLU A 102 -3.23 5.36 12.84
CA GLU A 102 -3.20 6.81 12.97
C GLU A 102 -4.52 7.41 13.46
N GLY A 103 -5.67 6.80 13.14
CA GLY A 103 -7.00 7.32 13.46
C GLY A 103 -7.87 6.42 14.36
N GLY A 104 -7.38 5.23 14.72
CA GLY A 104 -8.09 4.30 15.59
C GLY A 104 -9.38 3.75 14.98
N LEU A 105 -10.19 3.11 15.82
CA LEU A 105 -11.48 2.54 15.43
C LEU A 105 -12.45 3.61 14.93
N ILE A 106 -12.42 4.83 15.47
CA ILE A 106 -13.35 5.90 15.07
C ILE A 106 -13.17 6.23 13.58
N VAL A 107 -11.93 6.50 13.16
CA VAL A 107 -11.65 6.85 11.77
C VAL A 107 -11.79 5.64 10.86
N PHE A 108 -11.34 4.46 11.30
CA PHE A 108 -11.50 3.23 10.53
C PHE A 108 -12.96 2.91 10.22
N ILE A 109 -13.84 2.93 11.23
CA ILE A 109 -15.28 2.67 11.03
C ILE A 109 -15.89 3.74 10.12
N SER A 110 -15.53 5.01 10.32
CA SER A 110 -15.99 6.11 9.46
C SER A 110 -15.59 5.90 8.00
N PHE A 111 -14.37 5.41 7.75
CA PHE A 111 -13.88 5.07 6.43
C PHE A 111 -14.65 3.89 5.80
N ILE A 112 -14.93 2.82 6.54
CA ILE A 112 -15.74 1.69 6.06
C ILE A 112 -17.17 2.16 5.72
N VAL A 113 -17.77 3.00 6.57
CA VAL A 113 -19.09 3.60 6.31
C VAL A 113 -19.03 4.47 5.05
N TYR A 114 -17.99 5.27 4.87
CA TYR A 114 -17.79 6.07 3.65
C TYR A 114 -17.74 5.19 2.40
N LEU A 115 -16.95 4.11 2.38
CA LEU A 115 -16.88 3.19 1.25
C LEU A 115 -18.25 2.55 0.95
N PHE A 116 -18.97 2.13 1.99
CA PHE A 116 -20.32 1.58 1.84
C PHE A 116 -21.28 2.61 1.23
N LEU A 117 -21.28 3.85 1.73
CA LEU A 117 -22.13 4.93 1.21
C LEU A 117 -21.77 5.27 -0.24
N LEU A 118 -20.49 5.26 -0.60
CA LEU A 118 -20.02 5.51 -1.96
C LEU A 118 -20.55 4.44 -2.93
N VAL A 119 -20.43 3.16 -2.57
CA VAL A 119 -20.97 2.06 -3.39
C VAL A 119 -22.49 2.16 -3.49
N LYS A 120 -23.18 2.40 -2.37
CA LYS A 120 -24.64 2.59 -2.34
C LYS A 120 -25.08 3.74 -3.24
N PHE A 121 -24.35 4.86 -3.24
CA PHE A 121 -24.61 6.01 -4.09
C PHE A 121 -24.54 5.67 -5.58
N ILE A 122 -23.55 4.86 -5.99
CA ILE A 122 -23.38 4.45 -7.39
C ILE A 122 -24.48 3.46 -7.81
N ILE A 123 -24.88 2.54 -6.93
CA ILE A 123 -25.93 1.56 -7.24
C ILE A 123 -27.31 2.24 -7.40
N ASN A 124 -27.63 3.17 -6.50
CA ASN A 124 -28.97 3.75 -6.37
C ASN A 124 -29.28 4.88 -7.37
N ASN A 125 -28.33 5.30 -8.21
CA ASN A 125 -28.59 6.38 -9.18
C ASN A 125 -29.38 5.88 -10.41
N ASN A 126 -29.72 6.78 -11.34
CA ASN A 126 -30.53 6.47 -12.52
C ASN A 126 -29.72 6.05 -13.77
N GLY A 127 -28.40 5.83 -13.65
CA GLY A 127 -27.54 5.43 -14.77
C GLY A 127 -27.71 3.96 -15.19
N ASP A 128 -27.18 3.63 -16.36
CA ASP A 128 -27.28 2.27 -16.88
C ASP A 128 -26.41 1.29 -16.08
N LYS A 129 -26.88 0.04 -15.97
CA LYS A 129 -26.20 -1.02 -15.21
C LYS A 129 -24.74 -1.21 -15.63
N LYS A 130 -24.44 -1.11 -16.93
CA LYS A 130 -23.07 -1.26 -17.48
C LYS A 130 -22.09 -0.26 -16.85
N TYR A 131 -22.44 1.03 -16.81
CA TYR A 131 -21.54 2.07 -16.31
C TYR A 131 -21.41 2.05 -14.79
N LYS A 132 -22.48 1.67 -14.07
CA LYS A 132 -22.44 1.41 -12.63
C LYS A 132 -21.43 0.31 -12.28
N ILE A 133 -21.47 -0.83 -12.99
CA ILE A 133 -20.55 -1.96 -12.76
C ILE A 133 -19.09 -1.51 -12.97
N ILE A 134 -18.80 -0.82 -14.08
CA ILE A 134 -17.44 -0.32 -14.36
C ILE A 134 -16.96 0.60 -13.23
N SER A 135 -17.80 1.52 -12.78
CA SER A 135 -17.48 2.46 -11.70
C SER A 135 -17.17 1.74 -10.38
N ILE A 136 -17.97 0.73 -10.03
CA ILE A 136 -17.77 -0.07 -8.81
C ILE A 136 -16.48 -0.89 -8.89
N VAL A 137 -16.19 -1.51 -10.04
CA VAL A 137 -14.97 -2.31 -10.22
C VAL A 137 -13.71 -1.44 -10.02
N ILE A 138 -13.70 -0.23 -10.56
CA ILE A 138 -12.57 0.71 -10.37
C ILE A 138 -12.38 1.05 -8.89
N ILE A 139 -13.46 1.33 -8.17
CA ILE A 139 -13.42 1.61 -6.72
C ILE A 139 -12.91 0.40 -5.93
N LEU A 140 -13.36 -0.81 -6.26
CA LEU A 140 -12.93 -2.04 -5.59
C LEU A 140 -11.44 -2.35 -5.82
N ILE A 141 -10.93 -2.11 -7.03
CA ILE A 141 -9.50 -2.27 -7.33
C ILE A 141 -8.68 -1.25 -6.54
N MET A 142 -9.13 0.01 -6.51
CA MET A 142 -8.40 1.09 -5.85
C MET A 142 -8.35 0.92 -4.33
N PHE A 143 -9.44 0.44 -3.72
CA PHE A 143 -9.53 0.15 -2.29
C PHE A 143 -9.35 -1.34 -1.97
N TRP A 144 -8.61 -2.08 -2.79
CA TRP A 144 -8.35 -3.49 -2.54
C TRP A 144 -7.58 -3.70 -1.22
N PRO A 145 -8.11 -4.46 -0.25
CA PRO A 145 -7.61 -4.47 1.12
C PRO A 145 -6.21 -5.08 1.29
N ILE A 146 -5.81 -5.97 0.38
CA ILE A 146 -4.53 -6.70 0.46
C ILE A 146 -3.38 -5.89 -0.16
N MET A 147 -3.70 -4.92 -1.03
CA MET A 147 -2.69 -4.20 -1.80
C MET A 147 -1.92 -3.23 -0.90
N SER A 148 -0.62 -3.07 -1.17
CA SER A 148 0.17 -1.97 -0.60
C SER A 148 -0.26 -0.65 -1.24
N THR A 149 -0.45 0.39 -0.43
CA THR A 149 -0.94 1.69 -0.91
C THR A 149 -0.08 2.84 -0.42
N GLY A 150 -0.12 3.94 -1.16
CA GLY A 150 0.31 5.23 -0.63
C GLY A 150 -0.67 5.75 0.44
N SER A 151 -0.20 6.72 1.22
CA SER A 151 -1.06 7.46 2.16
C SER A 151 -2.02 8.39 1.42
N LEU A 152 -3.33 8.28 1.69
CA LEU A 152 -4.33 9.22 1.18
C LEU A 152 -4.19 10.63 1.74
N ILE A 153 -3.54 10.77 2.89
CA ILE A 153 -3.31 12.07 3.54
C ILE A 153 -2.17 12.83 2.83
N LYS A 154 -1.34 12.14 2.04
CA LYS A 154 -0.31 12.80 1.24
C LYS A 154 -0.90 13.34 -0.06
N ASN A 155 -0.61 14.61 -0.33
CA ASN A 155 -1.26 15.43 -1.36
C ASN A 155 -1.42 14.73 -2.72
N TRP A 156 -0.40 14.08 -3.26
CA TRP A 156 -0.49 13.61 -4.64
C TRP A 156 -1.37 12.36 -4.81
N PHE A 157 -1.21 11.36 -3.93
CA PHE A 157 -2.03 10.14 -3.99
C PHE A 157 -3.47 10.43 -3.57
N GLY A 158 -3.68 11.28 -2.56
CA GLY A 158 -5.03 11.72 -2.19
C GLY A 158 -5.76 12.43 -3.35
N VAL A 159 -5.10 13.38 -4.02
CA VAL A 159 -5.69 14.11 -5.16
C VAL A 159 -6.09 13.16 -6.28
N THR A 160 -5.22 12.22 -6.67
CA THR A 160 -5.54 11.27 -7.74
C THR A 160 -6.67 10.32 -7.33
N THR A 161 -6.67 9.82 -6.10
CA THR A 161 -7.76 8.98 -5.58
C THR A 161 -9.10 9.70 -5.61
N PHE A 162 -9.21 10.91 -5.04
CA PHE A 162 -10.48 11.63 -5.02
C PHE A 162 -10.95 12.06 -6.41
N PHE A 163 -10.02 12.36 -7.33
CA PHE A 163 -10.35 12.61 -8.73
C PHE A 163 -10.96 11.38 -9.42
N ILE A 164 -10.36 10.20 -9.23
CA ILE A 164 -10.88 8.93 -9.77
C ILE A 164 -12.27 8.63 -9.19
N ILE A 165 -12.49 8.87 -7.89
CA ILE A 165 -13.81 8.71 -7.25
C ILE A 165 -14.84 9.62 -7.91
N GLY A 166 -14.50 10.89 -8.13
CA GLY A 166 -15.37 11.84 -8.83
C GLY A 166 -15.74 11.37 -10.24
N LEU A 167 -14.76 10.88 -11.01
CA LEU A 167 -15.01 10.31 -12.33
C LEU A 167 -15.92 9.08 -12.27
N CYS A 168 -15.73 8.17 -11.31
CA CYS A 168 -16.57 7.00 -11.11
C CYS A 168 -18.02 7.39 -10.74
N MET A 169 -18.19 8.43 -9.91
CA MET A 169 -19.52 8.95 -9.56
C MET A 169 -20.24 9.54 -10.78
N CYS A 170 -19.53 10.26 -11.65
CA CYS A 170 -20.08 10.79 -12.90
C CYS A 170 -20.40 9.67 -13.89
N LEU A 171 -19.47 8.74 -14.11
CA LEU A 171 -19.64 7.59 -14.99
C LEU A 171 -20.84 6.74 -14.57
N GLY A 172 -20.98 6.46 -13.27
CA GLY A 172 -22.09 5.67 -12.75
C GLY A 172 -23.48 6.26 -13.04
N LYS A 173 -23.58 7.56 -13.31
CA LYS A 173 -24.84 8.25 -13.66
C LYS A 173 -25.11 8.28 -15.16
N PHE A 174 -24.18 7.83 -15.99
CA PHE A 174 -24.32 7.89 -17.44
C PHE A 174 -25.47 7.00 -17.91
N LYS A 175 -26.27 7.52 -18.82
CA LYS A 175 -27.43 6.85 -19.42
C LYS A 175 -27.37 7.02 -20.92
N ASN A 176 -27.43 5.92 -21.65
CA ASN A 176 -27.56 5.96 -23.10
C ASN A 176 -29.00 6.32 -23.47
N ASN A 177 -29.18 7.45 -24.15
CA ASN A 177 -30.47 7.88 -24.70
C ASN A 177 -30.60 7.38 -26.15
N TYR A 178 -30.56 6.06 -26.35
CA TYR A 178 -30.94 5.45 -27.62
C TYR A 178 -32.40 5.00 -27.56
#